data_AF-A0A9E5NJK6-F1
#
_entry.id   AF-A0A9E5NJK6-F1
#
_cell.length_a   1.000
_cell.length_b   1.000
_cell.length_c   1.000
_cell.angle_alpha   90.00
_cell.angle_beta   90.00
_cell.angle_gamma   90.00
#
_symmetry.space_group_name_H-M   'P 1'
#
loop_
_entity.id
_entity.type
_entity.pdbx_description
1 polymer ?
#
loop_
_entity_poly.entity_id
_entity_poly.type
_entity_poly.pdbx_seq_one_letter_code
_entity_poly.pdbx_strand_id
1 'polypeptide(L)'
;TLGGSDAVENALKMARLYTGREKILARYRAYHGATFGAMSAGGDPRRLANEPGVPWVVHFHDPYPYRSPLYRGRSTEEGEQALV
;
A
#
# COMPACT_ATOMS: atom_id res chain seq x y z
N THR A 1 -11.00 18.15 8.39
CA THR A 1 -10.77 16.75 7.99
C THR A 1 -11.75 15.89 8.76
N LEU A 2 -12.52 15.02 8.10
CA LEU A 2 -13.59 14.24 8.77
C LEU A 2 -13.58 12.74 8.43
N GLY A 3 -12.62 12.25 7.62
CA GLY A 3 -12.55 10.84 7.23
C GLY A 3 -11.12 10.29 7.12
N GLY A 4 -10.98 8.98 7.33
CA GLY A 4 -9.69 8.28 7.25
C GLY A 4 -9.06 8.31 5.86
N SER A 5 -9.87 8.30 4.81
CA SER A 5 -9.37 8.41 3.42
C SER A 5 -8.68 9.76 3.18
N ASP A 6 -9.29 10.86 3.63
CA ASP A 6 -8.69 12.21 3.52
C ASP A 6 -7.38 12.33 4.31
N ALA A 7 -7.29 11.65 5.44
CA ALA A 7 -6.06 11.60 6.22
C ALA A 7 -4.94 10.92 5.42
N VAL A 8 -5.25 9.81 4.72
CA VAL A 8 -4.29 9.15 3.84
C VAL A 8 -3.91 10.02 2.64
N GLU A 9 -4.85 10.71 2.00
CA GLU A 9 -4.54 11.65 0.90
C GLU A 9 -3.52 12.70 1.32
N ASN A 10 -3.70 13.27 2.51
CA ASN A 10 -2.76 14.25 3.06
C ASN A 10 -1.43 13.61 3.45
N ALA A 11 -1.43 12.40 4.03
CA ALA A 11 -0.21 11.68 4.35
C ALA A 11 0.63 11.37 3.10
N LEU A 12 0.02 10.92 2.01
CA LEU A 12 0.70 10.68 0.73
C LEU A 12 1.35 11.96 0.19
N LYS A 13 0.63 13.09 0.26
CA LYS A 13 1.17 14.41 -0.15
C LYS A 13 2.33 14.83 0.73
N MET A 14 2.17 14.77 2.05
CA MET A 14 3.21 15.16 3.01
C MET A 14 4.47 14.31 2.87
N ALA A 15 4.33 12.99 2.73
CA ALA A 15 5.47 12.09 2.56
C ALA A 15 6.29 12.43 1.31
N ARG A 16 5.63 12.66 0.17
CA ARG A 16 6.31 13.03 -1.08
C ARG A 16 6.92 14.43 -1.00
N LEU A 17 6.19 15.39 -0.43
CA LEU A 17 6.67 16.77 -0.26
C LEU A 17 7.91 16.82 0.63
N TYR A 18 7.89 16.09 1.75
CA TYR A 18 8.99 16.10 2.71
C TYR A 18 10.21 15.33 2.21
N THR A 19 10.02 14.16 1.61
CA THR A 19 11.14 13.31 1.17
C THR A 19 11.69 13.66 -0.21
N GLY A 20 10.91 14.39 -1.03
CA GLY A 20 11.20 14.58 -2.45
C GLY A 20 11.14 13.29 -3.28
N ARG A 21 10.73 12.16 -2.68
CA ARG A 21 10.65 10.86 -3.36
C ARG A 21 9.26 10.68 -3.96
N GLU A 22 9.22 10.08 -5.14
CA GLU A 22 7.96 9.86 -5.85
C GLU A 22 7.21 8.63 -5.35
N LYS A 23 7.92 7.50 -5.20
CA LYS A 23 7.32 6.20 -4.96
C LYS A 23 6.80 6.06 -3.53
N ILE A 24 5.61 5.48 -3.41
CA ILE A 24 5.00 5.05 -2.16
C ILE A 24 4.87 3.53 -2.17
N LEU A 25 5.41 2.88 -1.15
CA LEU A 25 5.28 1.44 -0.97
C LEU A 25 3.99 1.12 -0.21
N ALA A 26 3.19 0.22 -0.76
CA ALA A 26 1.91 -0.23 -0.21
C ALA A 26 1.82 -1.76 -0.24
N ARG A 27 0.87 -2.35 0.48
CA ARG A 27 0.70 -3.81 0.50
C ARG A 27 -0.54 -4.26 -0.27
N TYR A 28 -0.47 -5.41 -0.94
CA TYR A 28 -1.54 -5.95 -1.78
C TYR A 28 -2.86 -6.26 -1.06
N ARG A 29 -2.90 -6.35 0.27
CA ARG A 29 -4.14 -6.61 1.03
C ARG A 29 -4.52 -5.47 1.98
N ALA A 30 -3.80 -4.36 1.95
CA ALA A 30 -4.09 -3.22 2.80
C ALA A 30 -5.36 -2.47 2.36
N TYR A 31 -6.07 -1.89 3.32
CA TYR A 31 -7.17 -0.96 3.07
C TYR A 31 -6.81 0.40 3.66
N HIS A 32 -6.74 1.42 2.79
CA HIS A 32 -6.35 2.78 3.17
C HIS A 32 -7.44 3.82 2.92
N GLY A 33 -8.56 3.44 2.30
CA GLY A 33 -9.68 4.34 2.06
C GLY A 33 -10.36 4.09 0.72
N ALA A 34 -11.32 4.93 0.40
CA ALA A 34 -12.10 4.87 -0.84
C ALA A 34 -11.96 6.13 -1.73
N THR A 35 -11.14 7.10 -1.33
CA THR A 35 -10.72 8.18 -2.23
C THR A 35 -9.65 7.68 -3.20
N PHE A 36 -9.41 8.37 -4.30
CA PHE A 36 -8.59 7.85 -5.40
C PHE A 36 -7.15 7.49 -4.99
N GLY A 37 -6.46 8.36 -4.25
CA GLY A 37 -5.10 8.11 -3.77
C GLY A 37 -5.07 7.08 -2.65
N ALA A 38 -6.00 7.16 -1.71
CA ALA A 38 -6.11 6.21 -0.60
C ALA A 38 -6.46 4.79 -1.05
N MET A 39 -7.37 4.67 -2.02
CA MET A 39 -7.74 3.40 -2.65
C MET A 39 -6.57 2.82 -3.45
N SER A 40 -5.82 3.66 -4.18
CA SER A 40 -4.61 3.24 -4.89
C SER A 40 -3.51 2.75 -3.96
N ALA A 41 -3.35 3.39 -2.79
CA ALA A 41 -2.47 2.95 -1.72
C ALA A 41 -2.93 1.65 -1.03
N GLY A 42 -4.16 1.20 -1.27
CA GLY A 42 -4.67 -0.10 -0.84
C GLY A 42 -4.52 -1.17 -1.91
N GLY A 43 -4.84 -2.41 -1.56
CA GLY A 43 -4.96 -3.54 -2.50
C GLY A 43 -6.30 -4.25 -2.43
N ASP A 44 -7.30 -3.61 -1.82
CA ASP A 44 -8.67 -4.12 -1.77
C ASP A 44 -9.23 -4.37 -3.18
N PRO A 45 -9.89 -5.52 -3.46
CA PRO A 45 -10.46 -5.83 -4.78
C PRO A 45 -11.42 -4.77 -5.34
N ARG A 46 -12.05 -3.95 -4.48
CA ARG A 46 -12.90 -2.83 -4.92
C ARG A 46 -12.13 -1.76 -5.70
N ARG A 47 -10.79 -1.73 -5.60
CA ARG A 47 -9.92 -0.88 -6.41
C ARG A 47 -9.97 -1.26 -7.90
N LEU A 48 -10.16 -2.54 -8.24
CA LEU A 48 -9.96 -3.04 -9.61
C LEU A 48 -10.82 -2.33 -10.67
N ALA A 49 -12.04 -1.93 -10.33
CA ALA A 49 -12.93 -1.20 -11.24
C ALA A 49 -12.51 0.26 -11.47
N ASN A 50 -11.59 0.79 -10.67
CA ASN A 50 -11.12 2.18 -10.69
C ASN A 50 -9.68 2.29 -11.23
N GLU A 51 -9.17 1.22 -11.83
CA GLU A 51 -7.85 1.21 -12.45
C GLU A 51 -7.84 1.94 -13.81
N PRO A 52 -6.69 2.52 -14.24
CA PRO A 52 -5.39 2.49 -13.57
C PRO A 52 -5.36 3.40 -12.34
N GLY A 53 -4.84 2.88 -11.23
CA GLY A 53 -4.64 3.64 -10.00
C GLY A 53 -3.49 4.65 -10.10
N VAL A 54 -3.13 5.21 -8.95
CA VAL A 54 -2.00 6.15 -8.84
C VAL A 54 -0.68 5.46 -9.23
N PRO A 55 0.03 5.94 -10.28
CA PRO A 55 1.16 5.20 -10.87
C PRO A 55 2.42 5.14 -10.00
N TRP A 56 2.56 6.02 -9.02
CA TRP A 56 3.69 6.01 -8.08
C TRP A 56 3.45 5.16 -6.83
N VAL A 57 2.30 4.48 -6.72
CA VAL A 57 2.10 3.46 -5.69
C VAL A 57 2.64 2.13 -6.20
N VAL A 58 3.53 1.50 -5.42
CA VAL A 58 4.12 0.20 -5.71
C VAL A 58 3.71 -0.77 -4.61
N HIS A 59 3.10 -1.88 -5.01
CA HIS A 59 2.62 -2.88 -4.06
C HIS A 59 3.65 -3.99 -3.82
N PHE A 60 3.76 -4.41 -2.56
CA PHE A 60 4.55 -5.58 -2.15
C PHE A 60 3.69 -6.58 -1.36
N HIS A 61 4.21 -7.79 -1.19
CA HIS A 61 3.51 -8.86 -0.51
C HIS A 61 3.33 -8.58 0.99
N ASP A 62 2.11 -8.76 1.49
CA ASP A 62 1.81 -8.67 2.91
C ASP A 62 2.49 -9.77 3.72
N PRO A 63 2.83 -9.51 5.00
CA PRO A 63 3.29 -10.50 5.97
C PRO A 63 2.16 -11.44 6.36
N TYR A 64 1.81 -12.35 5.44
CA TYR A 64 0.71 -13.29 5.60
C TYR A 64 1.22 -14.74 5.51
N PRO A 65 1.60 -15.36 6.66
CA PRO A 65 2.28 -16.65 6.68
C PRO A 65 1.47 -17.80 6.08
N TYR A 66 0.14 -17.68 5.99
CA TYR A 66 -0.69 -18.75 5.48
C TYR A 66 -0.70 -18.84 3.94
N ARG A 67 -0.82 -17.70 3.23
CA ARG A 67 -0.94 -17.70 1.75
C ARG A 67 0.00 -16.78 1.00
N SER A 68 0.79 -15.95 1.66
CA SER A 68 1.75 -15.09 0.97
C SER A 68 2.88 -15.94 0.39
N PRO A 69 3.22 -15.81 -0.91
CA PRO A 69 4.37 -16.53 -1.48
C PRO A 69 5.68 -16.19 -0.77
N LEU A 70 5.81 -14.97 -0.27
CA LEU A 70 7.03 -14.46 0.36
C LEU A 70 7.17 -14.89 1.84
N TYR A 71 6.04 -15.04 2.54
CA TYR A 71 6.04 -15.28 4.00
C TYR A 71 5.59 -16.70 4.39
N ARG A 72 5.18 -17.54 3.42
CA ARG A 72 4.74 -18.91 3.73
C ARG A 72 5.89 -19.73 4.32
N GLY A 73 5.66 -20.25 5.53
CA GLY A 73 6.66 -21.07 6.24
C GLY A 73 7.88 -20.29 6.71
N ARG A 74 7.81 -18.96 6.73
CA ARG A 74 8.87 -18.06 7.19
C ARG A 74 8.37 -17.20 8.34
N SER A 75 9.29 -16.68 9.15
CA SER A 75 9.01 -15.61 10.10
C SER A 75 8.75 -14.29 9.35
N THR A 76 8.20 -13.29 10.05
CA THR A 76 7.99 -11.96 9.48
C THR A 76 9.33 -11.33 9.05
N GLU A 77 10.36 -11.44 9.89
CA GLU A 77 11.68 -10.87 9.62
C GLU A 77 12.33 -11.50 8.38
N GLU A 78 12.24 -12.82 8.23
CA GLU A 78 12.74 -13.56 7.05
C GLU A 78 12.00 -13.14 5.77
N GLY A 79 10.70 -12.86 5.87
CA GLY A 79 9.92 -12.35 4.75
C GLY A 79 10.28 -10.91 4.40
N GLU A 80 10.50 -10.05 5.39
CA GLU A 80 10.89 -8.65 5.19
C GLU A 80 12.28 -8.53 4.53
N GLN A 81 13.23 -9.38 4.91
CA GLN A 81 14.55 -9.44 4.26
C GLN A 81 14.46 -9.76 2.77
N ALA A 82 13.44 -10.51 2.35
CA ALA A 82 13.24 -10.86 0.94
C ALA A 82 12.61 -9.72 0.10
N LEU A 83 12.26 -8.58 0.71
CA LEU A 83 11.77 -7.38 0.03
C LEU A 83 12.87 -6.40 -0.39
N VAL A 84 14.11 -6.61 0.07
CA VAL A 84 15.30 -5.77 -0.18
C VAL A 84 16.07 -6.28 -1.39
#